data_AF-A0A0B1R8U0-F1
#
_entry.id   AF-A0A0B1R8U0-F1
#
_cell.length_a   1.000
_cell.length_b   1.000
_cell.length_c   1.000
_cell.angle_alpha   90.00
_cell.angle_beta   90.00
_cell.angle_gamma   90.00
#
_symmetry.space_group_name_H-M   'P 1'
#
loop_
_entity.id
_entity.type
_entity.pdbx_description
1 polymer ?
#
loop_
_entity_poly.entity_id
_entity_poly.type
_entity_poly.pdbx_seq_one_letter_code
_entity_poly.pdbx_strand_id
1 'polypeptide(L)'
;MDIHAACMHQLMQWIEDNIEQRLILETVARRVGYSQWHLQRLFRSHTGIALGTYIRERKLTASAIALVNSNMPLMEIAIKYGFESQQTWCRTFRRMYHLPPGAFRRKYQHSLPEIDGPTSLLMLQAQTRQAA
;
A
#
# COMPACT_ATOMS: atom_id res chain seq x y z
N MET A 1 11.72 -18.71 -16.39
CA MET A 1 11.31 -17.76 -15.34
C MET A 1 10.89 -16.48 -16.05
N ASP A 2 9.62 -16.08 -15.95
CA ASP A 2 9.08 -14.93 -16.69
C ASP A 2 9.72 -13.63 -16.15
N ILE A 3 10.46 -12.91 -17.02
CA ILE A 3 11.21 -11.69 -16.67
C ILE A 3 10.24 -10.64 -16.08
N HIS A 4 9.00 -10.61 -16.56
CA HIS A 4 7.98 -9.72 -16.06
C HIS A 4 7.55 -10.05 -14.62
N ALA A 5 7.44 -11.33 -14.26
CA ALA A 5 7.08 -11.74 -12.90
C ALA A 5 8.15 -11.36 -11.87
N ALA A 6 9.44 -11.54 -12.22
CA ALA A 6 10.54 -11.12 -11.35
C ALA A 6 10.56 -9.59 -11.15
N CYS A 7 10.35 -8.82 -12.23
CA CYS A 7 10.24 -7.37 -12.18
C CYS A 7 9.07 -6.90 -11.29
N MET A 8 7.89 -7.55 -11.40
CA MET A 8 6.73 -7.21 -10.58
C MET A 8 6.96 -7.46 -9.09
N HIS A 9 7.57 -8.60 -8.73
CA HIS A 9 7.94 -8.85 -7.34
C HIS A 9 8.92 -7.81 -6.79
N GLN A 10 9.94 -7.42 -7.57
CA GLN A 10 10.88 -6.38 -7.16
C GLN A 10 10.20 -5.02 -6.97
N LEU A 11 9.28 -4.66 -7.88
CA LEU A 11 8.50 -3.43 -7.76
C LEU A 11 7.64 -3.44 -6.48
N MET A 12 6.94 -4.54 -6.22
CA MET A 12 6.10 -4.66 -5.03
C MET A 12 6.92 -4.59 -3.75
N GLN A 13 8.05 -5.32 -3.67
CA GLN A 13 8.94 -5.25 -2.53
C GLN A 13 9.44 -3.83 -2.29
N TRP A 14 9.87 -3.14 -3.34
CA TRP A 14 10.31 -1.75 -3.23
C TRP A 14 9.19 -0.82 -2.72
N ILE A 15 7.94 -1.03 -3.15
CA ILE A 15 6.79 -0.25 -2.65
C ILE A 15 6.63 -0.46 -1.15
N GLU A 16 6.77 -1.70 -0.66
CA GLU A 16 6.67 -2.01 0.77
C GLU A 16 7.78 -1.37 1.58
N ASP A 17 9.02 -1.50 1.11
CA ASP A 17 10.19 -0.93 1.79
C ASP A 17 10.14 0.61 1.87
N ASN A 18 9.36 1.24 0.98
CA ASN A 18 9.24 2.70 0.87
C ASN A 18 7.84 3.22 1.21
N ILE A 19 6.99 2.41 1.88
CA ILE A 19 5.56 2.73 2.05
C ILE A 19 5.31 4.01 2.88
N GLU A 20 6.23 4.33 3.79
CA GLU A 20 6.22 5.54 4.63
C GLU A 20 6.76 6.78 3.90
N GLN A 21 7.15 6.66 2.64
CA GLN A 21 7.75 7.78 1.90
C GLN A 21 6.84 8.21 0.75
N ARG A 22 7.11 9.41 0.22
CA ARG A 22 6.53 9.84 -1.04
C ARG A 22 7.17 9.01 -2.16
N LEU A 23 6.43 8.05 -2.69
CA LEU A 23 6.91 7.19 -3.78
C LEU A 23 7.01 7.99 -5.08
N ILE A 24 8.22 8.06 -5.64
CA ILE A 24 8.49 8.62 -6.96
C ILE A 24 8.58 7.46 -7.95
N LEU A 25 7.45 7.11 -8.55
CA LEU A 25 7.35 5.98 -9.48
C LEU A 25 8.29 6.08 -10.68
N GLU A 26 8.57 7.30 -11.12
CA GLU A 26 9.51 7.56 -12.21
C GLU A 26 10.92 7.02 -11.90
N THR A 27 11.39 7.17 -10.66
CA THR A 27 12.72 6.72 -10.23
C THR A 27 12.85 5.21 -10.37
N VAL A 28 11.82 4.46 -9.99
CA VAL A 28 11.84 2.99 -10.08
C VAL A 28 11.68 2.54 -11.51
N ALA A 29 10.75 3.14 -12.26
CA ALA A 29 10.55 2.81 -13.66
C ALA A 29 11.88 2.93 -14.44
N ARG A 30 12.61 4.03 -14.21
CA ARG A 30 13.93 4.24 -14.80
C ARG A 30 14.96 3.18 -14.38
N ARG A 31 14.97 2.76 -13.10
CA ARG A 31 15.88 1.72 -12.59
C ARG A 31 15.63 0.35 -13.25
N VAL A 32 14.38 0.01 -13.56
CA VAL A 32 14.01 -1.25 -14.20
C VAL A 32 13.97 -1.18 -15.74
N GLY A 33 14.36 -0.03 -16.32
CA GLY A 33 14.41 0.15 -17.77
C GLY A 33 13.06 0.38 -18.45
N TYR A 34 12.01 0.73 -17.69
CA TYR A 34 10.69 1.00 -18.22
C TYR A 34 10.28 2.46 -18.07
N SER A 35 9.42 2.93 -18.97
CA SER A 35 8.70 4.18 -18.72
C SER A 35 7.65 3.95 -17.62
N GLN A 36 7.29 5.02 -16.89
CA GLN A 36 6.24 4.95 -15.88
C GLN A 36 4.92 4.40 -16.46
N TRP A 37 4.56 4.80 -17.68
CA TRP A 37 3.35 4.31 -18.33
C TRP A 37 3.41 2.81 -18.62
N HIS A 38 4.55 2.31 -19.11
CA HIS A 38 4.73 0.88 -19.36
C HIS A 38 4.66 0.09 -18.06
N LEU A 39 5.30 0.59 -16.99
CA LEU A 39 5.27 -0.04 -15.67
C LEU A 39 3.84 -0.11 -15.10
N GLN A 40 3.06 0.96 -15.22
CA GLN A 40 1.66 0.98 -14.79
C GLN A 40 0.79 0.00 -15.57
N ARG A 41 1.01 -0.11 -16.89
CA ARG A 41 0.28 -1.06 -17.75
C ARG A 41 0.63 -2.50 -17.41
N LEU A 42 1.92 -2.79 -17.26
CA LEU A 42 2.43 -4.10 -16.90
C LEU A 42 1.93 -4.54 -15.51
N PHE A 43 1.95 -3.63 -14.53
CA PHE A 43 1.41 -3.90 -13.21
C PHE A 43 -0.08 -4.23 -13.26
N ARG A 44 -0.86 -3.46 -14.02
CA ARG A 44 -2.30 -3.70 -14.16
C ARG A 44 -2.60 -5.00 -14.91
N SER A 45 -1.84 -5.35 -15.95
CA SER A 45 -2.02 -6.63 -16.63
C SER A 45 -1.67 -7.82 -15.74
N HIS A 46 -0.70 -7.65 -14.83
CA HIS A 46 -0.26 -8.72 -13.93
C HIS A 46 -1.16 -8.88 -12.69
N THR A 47 -1.69 -7.78 -12.14
CA THR A 47 -2.44 -7.78 -10.87
C THR A 47 -3.94 -7.53 -11.02
N GLY A 48 -4.39 -7.07 -12.19
CA GLY A 48 -5.74 -6.56 -12.39
C GLY A 48 -6.00 -5.16 -11.80
N ILE A 49 -5.07 -4.62 -11.01
CA ILE A 49 -5.26 -3.38 -10.24
C ILE A 49 -4.36 -2.27 -10.78
N ALA A 50 -4.85 -1.03 -10.77
CA ALA A 50 -4.00 0.12 -11.09
C ALA A 50 -2.92 0.32 -10.01
N LEU A 51 -1.66 0.48 -10.42
CA LEU A 51 -0.52 0.65 -9.51
C LEU A 51 -0.73 1.75 -8.45
N GLY A 52 -1.28 2.90 -8.85
CA GLY A 52 -1.58 4.00 -7.92
C GLY A 52 -2.68 3.65 -6.90
N THR A 53 -3.62 2.77 -7.25
CA THR A 53 -4.62 2.26 -6.32
C THR A 53 -4.00 1.30 -5.32
N TYR A 54 -3.19 0.34 -5.80
CA TYR A 54 -2.45 -0.58 -4.95
C TYR A 54 -1.61 0.18 -3.90
N ILE A 55 -0.79 1.14 -4.34
CA ILE A 55 0.04 1.95 -3.44
C ILE A 55 -0.79 2.66 -2.38
N ARG A 56 -1.92 3.27 -2.78
CA ARG A 56 -2.77 4.02 -1.86
C ARG A 56 -3.38 3.12 -0.79
N GLU A 57 -3.87 1.95 -1.19
CA GLU A 57 -4.48 0.99 -0.26
C GLU A 57 -3.43 0.35 0.66
N ARG A 58 -2.21 0.11 0.17
CA ARG A 58 -1.08 -0.30 1.01
C ARG A 58 -0.70 0.75 2.05
N LYS A 59 -0.62 2.02 1.64
CA LYS A 59 -0.40 3.16 2.55
C LYS A 59 -1.50 3.28 3.59
N LEU A 60 -2.76 3.12 3.19
CA LEU A 60 -3.89 3.11 4.13
C LEU A 60 -3.78 1.97 5.14
N THR A 61 -3.41 0.77 4.69
CA THR A 61 -3.21 -0.41 5.55
C THR A 61 -2.08 -0.19 6.55
N ALA A 62 -0.91 0.22 6.10
CA ALA A 62 0.21 0.54 6.98
C ALA A 62 -0.16 1.67 7.98
N SER A 63 -0.86 2.71 7.51
CA SER A 63 -1.33 3.79 8.38
C SER A 63 -2.35 3.34 9.42
N ALA A 64 -3.22 2.37 9.09
CA ALA A 64 -4.17 1.77 10.03
C ALA A 64 -3.46 0.98 11.12
N ILE A 65 -2.40 0.24 10.76
CA ILE A 65 -1.56 -0.49 11.72
C ILE A 65 -0.86 0.48 12.67
N ALA A 66 -0.23 1.53 12.15
CA ALA A 66 0.38 2.55 12.98
C ALA A 66 -0.64 3.28 13.88
N LEU A 67 -1.85 3.51 13.35
CA LEU A 67 -2.94 4.19 14.04
C LEU A 67 -3.42 3.45 15.29
N VAL A 68 -3.46 2.12 15.26
CA VAL A 68 -3.93 1.29 16.40
C VAL A 68 -2.84 0.93 17.39
N ASN A 69 -1.58 0.93 16.94
CA ASN A 69 -0.40 0.59 17.74
C ASN A 69 0.32 1.82 18.31
N SER A 70 -0.22 3.03 18.11
CA SER A 70 0.39 4.26 18.63
C SER A 70 -0.63 5.31 19.02
N ASN A 71 -0.18 6.29 19.81
CA ASN A 71 -0.93 7.50 20.13
C ASN A 71 -0.59 8.68 19.21
N MET A 72 0.11 8.43 18.09
CA MET A 72 0.57 9.47 17.15
C MET A 72 -0.60 10.34 16.66
N PRO A 73 -0.47 11.67 16.57
CA PRO A 73 -1.52 12.52 16.03
C PRO A 73 -1.95 12.12 14.61
N LEU A 74 -3.24 12.29 14.28
CA LEU A 74 -3.77 11.92 12.96
C LEU A 74 -3.05 12.63 11.80
N MET A 75 -2.66 13.89 12.01
CA MET A 75 -1.88 14.67 11.04
C MET A 75 -0.50 14.04 10.80
N GLU A 76 0.20 13.65 11.86
CA GLU A 76 1.51 13.02 11.75
C GLU A 76 1.43 11.68 11.01
N ILE A 77 0.41 10.86 11.30
CA ILE A 77 0.18 9.61 10.54
C ILE A 77 -0.05 9.91 9.06
N ALA A 78 -0.88 10.91 8.73
CA ALA A 78 -1.16 11.27 7.35
C ALA A 78 0.13 11.68 6.59
N ILE A 79 0.93 12.56 7.19
CA ILE A 79 2.22 13.00 6.62
C ILE A 79 3.19 11.82 6.51
N LYS A 80 3.31 11.01 7.57
CA LYS A 80 4.20 9.85 7.64
C LYS A 80 3.90 8.82 6.55
N TYR A 81 2.66 8.68 6.08
CA TYR A 81 2.35 7.78 4.96
C TYR A 81 2.23 8.52 3.62
N GLY A 82 2.69 9.78 3.56
CA GLY A 82 2.81 10.56 2.33
C GLY A 82 1.49 11.05 1.76
N PHE A 83 0.48 11.29 2.60
CA PHE A 83 -0.75 12.00 2.21
C PHE A 83 -0.53 13.51 2.30
N GLU A 84 -1.06 14.25 1.34
CA GLU A 84 -0.90 15.72 1.25
C GLU A 84 -1.57 16.46 2.41
N SER A 85 -2.61 15.86 3.00
CA SER A 85 -3.31 16.43 4.14
C SER A 85 -4.02 15.36 4.96
N GLN A 86 -4.25 15.66 6.24
CA GLN A 86 -5.07 14.83 7.12
C GLN A 86 -6.49 14.65 6.56
N GLN A 87 -7.07 15.66 5.92
CA GLN A 87 -8.42 15.61 5.35
C GLN A 87 -8.49 14.59 4.21
N THR A 88 -7.51 14.60 3.31
CA THR A 88 -7.42 13.62 2.22
C THR A 88 -7.26 12.21 2.77
N TRP A 89 -6.37 12.02 3.74
CA TRP A 89 -6.17 10.74 4.42
C TRP A 89 -7.43 10.25 5.13
N CYS A 90 -8.09 11.08 5.95
CA CYS A 90 -9.32 10.72 6.65
C CYS A 90 -10.43 10.28 5.68
N ARG A 91 -10.58 10.98 4.55
CA ARG A 91 -11.59 10.67 3.53
C ARG A 91 -11.30 9.32 2.86
N THR A 92 -10.06 9.05 2.47
CA THR A 92 -9.70 7.78 1.84
C THR A 92 -9.73 6.63 2.84
N PHE A 93 -9.29 6.86 4.07
CA PHE A 93 -9.37 5.89 5.17
C PHE A 93 -10.81 5.47 5.46
N ARG A 94 -11.72 6.44 5.60
CA ARG A 94 -13.14 6.14 5.83
C ARG A 94 -13.79 5.40 4.67
N ARG A 95 -13.36 5.65 3.43
CA ARG A 95 -13.85 4.89 2.26
C ARG A 95 -13.43 3.42 2.30
N MET A 96 -12.21 3.15 2.77
CA MET A 96 -11.67 1.79 2.84
C MET A 96 -12.18 1.00 4.06
N TYR A 97 -12.20 1.62 5.24
CA TYR A 97 -12.52 0.94 6.50
C TYR A 97 -13.94 1.19 7.01
N HIS A 98 -14.73 1.97 6.27
CA HIS A 98 -16.09 2.39 6.64
C HIS A 98 -16.19 3.12 7.99
N LEU A 99 -15.06 3.54 8.58
CA LEU A 99 -14.96 4.20 9.87
C LEU A 99 -13.98 5.38 9.81
N PRO A 100 -14.28 6.50 10.49
CA PRO A 100 -13.30 7.57 10.68
C PRO A 100 -12.07 7.09 11.48
N PRO A 101 -10.86 7.59 11.22
CA PRO A 101 -9.64 7.11 11.89
C PRO A 101 -9.69 7.17 13.43
N GLY A 102 -10.23 8.25 14.00
CA GLY A 102 -10.35 8.36 15.47
C GLY A 102 -11.28 7.30 16.07
N ALA A 103 -12.37 6.94 15.38
CA ALA A 103 -13.26 5.86 15.80
C ALA A 103 -12.61 4.49 15.61
N PHE A 104 -11.88 4.31 14.51
CA PHE A 104 -11.10 3.11 14.24
C PHE A 104 -10.06 2.85 15.34
N ARG A 105 -9.28 3.87 15.74
CA ARG A 105 -8.30 3.77 16.84
C ARG A 105 -8.96 3.32 18.14
N ARG A 106 -10.07 3.96 18.54
CA ARG A 106 -10.76 3.60 19.79
C ARG A 106 -11.30 2.17 19.78
N LYS A 107 -11.78 1.71 18.62
CA LYS A 107 -12.36 0.37 18.47
C LYS A 107 -11.30 -0.73 18.49
N TYR A 108 -10.14 -0.48 17.91
CA TYR A 108 -9.10 -1.47 17.62
C TYR A 108 -7.80 -1.20 18.36
N GLN A 109 -7.84 -0.42 19.45
CA GLN A 109 -6.64 -0.06 20.20
C GLN A 109 -5.94 -1.33 20.69
N HIS A 110 -4.66 -1.50 20.33
CA HIS A 110 -3.86 -2.71 20.61
C HIS A 110 -4.47 -4.03 20.07
N SER A 111 -5.41 -3.98 19.14
CA SER A 111 -6.07 -5.15 18.54
C SER A 111 -6.42 -4.88 17.07
N LEU A 112 -5.59 -5.40 16.16
CA LEU A 112 -5.87 -5.28 14.73
C LEU A 112 -7.10 -6.13 14.36
N PRO A 113 -8.10 -5.59 13.64
CA PRO A 113 -9.06 -6.44 12.96
C PRO A 113 -8.33 -7.29 11.91
N GLU A 114 -8.94 -8.37 11.44
CA GLU A 114 -8.51 -9.01 10.19
C GLU A 114 -8.62 -7.96 9.07
N ILE A 115 -7.51 -7.29 8.77
CA ILE A 115 -7.45 -6.31 7.69
C ILE A 115 -7.32 -7.09 6.39
N ASP A 116 -8.46 -7.39 5.78
CA ASP A 116 -8.56 -7.83 4.38
C ASP A 116 -8.24 -6.68 3.40
N GLY A 117 -7.18 -5.93 3.68
CA GLY A 117 -6.59 -4.97 2.74
C GLY A 117 -5.70 -5.70 1.73
N PRO A 118 -5.16 -5.03 0.70
CA PRO A 118 -4.31 -5.63 -0.33
C PRO A 118 -3.01 -6.26 0.18
N THR A 119 -2.75 -6.25 1.50
CA THR A 119 -1.87 -7.22 2.15
C THR A 119 -2.20 -8.66 1.77
N SER A 120 -3.48 -8.99 1.52
CA SER A 120 -3.92 -10.28 1.01
C SER A 120 -3.38 -10.61 -0.39
N LEU A 121 -3.06 -9.61 -1.23
CA LEU A 121 -2.39 -9.86 -2.52
C LEU A 121 -0.93 -10.28 -2.37
N LEU A 122 -0.20 -9.76 -1.37
CA LEU A 122 1.14 -10.29 -1.04
C LEU A 122 1.05 -11.70 -0.42
N MET A 123 0.01 -11.98 0.38
CA MET A 123 -0.24 -13.33 0.91
C MET A 123 -0.58 -14.34 -0.19
N LEU A 124 -1.39 -13.95 -1.19
CA LEU A 124 -1.75 -14.80 -2.33
C LEU A 124 -0.55 -15.08 -3.25
N GLN A 125 0.39 -14.14 -3.38
CA GLN A 125 1.63 -14.34 -4.14
C GLN A 125 2.69 -15.16 -3.38
N ALA A 126 2.71 -15.09 -2.04
CA ALA A 126 3.56 -15.96 -1.22
C ALA A 126 3.13 -17.43 -1.31
N GLN A 127 1.82 -17.69 -1.42
CA GLN A 127 1.26 -19.04 -1.58
C GLN A 127 1.55 -19.65 -2.98
N THR A 128 1.67 -18.82 -4.02
CA THR A 128 2.01 -19.31 -5.38
C THR A 128 3.48 -19.71 -5.54
N ARG A 129 4.31 -19.54 -4.51
CA ARG A 129 5.70 -20.04 -4.47
C ARG A 129 5.86 -21.41 -3.80
N GLN A 130 4.85 -21.96 -3.13
CA GLN A 130 4.93 -23.28 -2.47
C GLN A 130 4.24 -24.41 -3.25
N ALA A 131 3.77 -24.15 -4.47
CA ALA A 131 3.08 -25.14 -5.31
C ALA A 131 3.76 -25.37 -6.68
N ALA A 132 5.10 -25.29 -6.75
CA ALA A 132 5.88 -25.68 -7.92
C ALA A 132 7.18 -26.38 -7.51
#